data_AF-A0A1V2NN91-F1
#
_entry.id   AF-A0A1V2NN91-F1
#
_cell.length_a   1.000
_cell.length_b   1.000
_cell.length_c   1.000
_cell.angle_alpha   90.00
_cell.angle_beta   90.00
_cell.angle_gamma   90.00
#
_symmetry.space_group_name_H-M   'P 1'
#
loop_
_entity.id
_entity.type
_entity.pdbx_description
1 polymer ?
#
loop_
_entity_poly.entity_id
_entity_poly.type
_entity_poly.pdbx_seq_one_letter_code
_entity_poly.pdbx_strand_id
1 'polypeptide(L)'
;MSIPRVGDPTSVAGYATGYLRTGLVPVWDIAATVVPRDAEIWRIFADGHQDLVASYGGPAIGWRGSTVFAPPTMLVGPRAEWGGREWHVSWVDDAQVELVTLSDVPIEGCVQTRPYVYSRVVDASSCTRMFELGFTARWGDVECVLLQSNNEDTAVLLSTDAATAAEVGATILEPGVFWHLVPSDEVSDIQAIQRELPRG
;
A
#
# COMPACT_ATOMS: atom_id res chain seq x y z
N MET A 1 30.05 -0.47 20.46
CA MET A 1 28.79 -0.86 19.79
C MET A 1 29.19 -1.49 18.47
N SER A 2 29.17 -2.81 18.36
CA SER A 2 29.72 -3.57 17.23
C SER A 2 28.68 -3.79 16.14
N ILE A 3 29.04 -3.47 14.90
CA ILE A 3 28.22 -3.70 13.70
C ILE A 3 28.23 -5.22 13.40
N PRO A 4 27.06 -5.90 13.35
CA PRO A 4 27.00 -7.33 13.03
C PRO A 4 27.54 -7.63 11.63
N ARG A 5 28.24 -8.76 11.47
CA ARG A 5 28.79 -9.23 10.18
C ARG A 5 27.99 -10.43 9.66
N VAL A 6 27.82 -10.51 8.34
CA VAL A 6 27.19 -11.65 7.67
C VAL A 6 27.93 -12.94 8.04
N GLY A 7 27.21 -13.90 8.66
CA GLY A 7 27.74 -15.20 9.07
C GLY A 7 28.14 -15.33 10.55
N ASP A 8 27.95 -14.29 11.38
CA ASP A 8 28.21 -14.37 12.82
C ASP A 8 27.16 -15.24 13.54
N PRO A 9 27.54 -16.40 14.12
CA PRO A 9 26.60 -17.31 14.80
C PRO A 9 26.05 -16.74 16.11
N THR A 10 26.59 -15.62 16.61
CA THR A 10 26.08 -14.91 17.79
C THR A 10 25.11 -13.78 17.44
N SER A 11 24.89 -13.51 16.14
CA SER A 11 23.88 -12.57 15.66
C SER A 11 22.48 -13.12 15.92
N VAL A 12 21.81 -12.57 16.93
CA VAL A 12 20.43 -12.90 17.32
C VAL A 12 19.38 -12.61 16.23
N ALA A 13 19.70 -11.83 15.21
CA ALA A 13 18.78 -11.50 14.11
C ALA A 13 19.05 -12.36 12.86
N GLY A 14 18.10 -13.23 12.52
CA GLY A 14 18.01 -13.83 11.19
C GLY A 14 17.15 -12.96 10.28
N TYR A 15 17.74 -11.90 9.71
CA TYR A 15 17.03 -10.95 8.84
C TYR A 15 16.34 -11.60 7.62
N ALA A 16 16.71 -12.83 7.24
CA ALA A 16 16.09 -13.54 6.14
C ALA A 16 14.66 -14.04 6.44
N THR A 17 14.31 -14.25 7.72
CA THR A 17 12.98 -14.76 8.12
C THR A 17 12.22 -13.85 9.07
N GLY A 18 12.84 -12.78 9.61
CA GLY A 18 12.14 -11.79 10.43
C GLY A 18 11.80 -12.30 11.84
N TYR A 19 12.30 -13.50 12.17
CA TYR A 19 12.15 -14.14 13.47
C TYR A 19 13.50 -14.20 14.21
N LEU A 20 13.45 -14.09 15.54
CA LEU A 20 14.60 -14.44 16.39
C LEU A 20 14.77 -15.98 16.40
N ARG A 21 16.00 -16.48 16.32
CA ARG A 21 16.26 -17.94 16.32
C ARG A 21 15.83 -18.64 17.62
N THR A 22 15.59 -17.90 18.69
CA THR A 22 15.19 -18.41 20.01
C THR A 22 13.69 -18.35 20.27
N GLY A 23 12.88 -17.92 19.29
CA GLY A 23 11.42 -17.92 19.37
C GLY A 23 10.78 -17.30 18.12
N LEU A 24 9.64 -17.85 17.68
CA LEU A 24 8.82 -17.30 16.60
C LEU A 24 8.16 -15.99 17.05
N VAL A 25 8.94 -14.92 17.17
CA VAL A 25 8.44 -13.55 17.38
C VAL A 25 8.79 -12.75 16.12
N PRO A 26 7.80 -12.32 15.32
CA PRO A 26 8.04 -11.42 14.21
C PRO A 26 8.57 -10.09 14.78
N VAL A 27 9.74 -9.66 14.32
CA VAL A 27 10.41 -8.46 14.85
C VAL A 27 9.82 -7.18 14.20
N TRP A 28 9.13 -7.31 13.08
CA TRP A 28 8.46 -6.24 12.33
C TRP A 28 7.39 -6.86 11.42
N ASP A 29 6.21 -6.24 11.36
CA ASP A 29 5.19 -6.51 10.34
C ASP A 29 4.84 -5.15 9.72
N ILE A 30 5.31 -4.89 8.50
CA ILE A 30 4.93 -3.69 7.77
C ILE A 30 3.68 -4.06 6.98
N ALA A 31 2.53 -3.64 7.48
CA ALA A 31 1.29 -3.73 6.72
C ALA A 31 1.52 -3.04 5.36
N ALA A 32 1.14 -3.70 4.26
CA ALA A 32 1.13 -3.03 2.97
C ALA A 32 0.08 -1.91 3.02
N THR A 33 0.57 -0.68 3.10
CA THR A 33 -0.24 0.53 3.12
C THR A 33 -0.10 1.28 1.80
N VAL A 34 -1.09 2.12 1.51
CA VAL A 34 -0.93 3.13 0.46
C VAL A 34 0.20 4.09 0.84
N VAL A 35 0.97 4.53 -0.16
CA VAL A 35 2.02 5.53 0.05
C VAL A 35 1.36 6.80 0.61
N PRO A 36 1.77 7.28 1.80
CA PRO A 36 1.18 8.47 2.38
C PRO A 36 1.57 9.71 1.56
N ARG A 37 0.66 10.68 1.51
CA ARG A 37 0.96 12.01 0.99
C ARG A 37 2.22 12.57 1.67
N ASP A 38 3.01 13.28 0.87
CA ASP A 38 4.28 13.91 1.24
C ASP A 38 5.39 12.91 1.64
N ALA A 39 5.23 11.62 1.33
CA ALA A 39 6.35 10.69 1.33
C ALA A 39 7.45 11.14 0.37
N GLU A 40 8.70 11.00 0.76
CA GLU A 40 9.85 11.47 -0.01
C GLU A 40 10.83 10.32 -0.31
N ILE A 41 11.42 10.36 -1.49
CA ILE A 41 12.55 9.51 -1.87
C ILE A 41 13.78 10.39 -1.91
N TRP A 42 14.76 10.03 -1.07
CA TRP A 42 16.04 10.71 -0.99
C TRP A 42 17.15 9.79 -1.50
N ARG A 43 18.10 10.36 -2.24
CA ARG A 43 19.37 9.72 -2.55
C ARG A 43 20.42 10.25 -1.58
N ILE A 44 21.04 9.33 -0.84
CA ILE A 44 22.14 9.64 0.07
C ILE A 44 23.44 9.12 -0.56
N PHE A 45 24.39 10.01 -0.78
CA PHE A 45 25.68 9.68 -1.38
C PHE A 45 26.71 9.26 -0.31
N ALA A 46 27.79 8.62 -0.74
CA ALA A 46 28.83 8.12 0.16
C ALA A 46 29.56 9.23 0.97
N ASP A 47 29.53 10.47 0.46
CA ASP A 47 30.08 11.66 1.12
C ASP A 47 29.08 12.33 2.09
N GLY A 48 27.87 11.78 2.21
CA GLY A 48 26.80 12.31 3.06
C GLY A 48 25.95 13.40 2.40
N HIS A 49 26.23 13.76 1.13
CA HIS A 49 25.34 14.62 0.36
C HIS A 49 23.98 13.95 0.18
N GLN A 50 22.91 14.74 0.12
CA GLN A 50 21.53 14.25 0.01
C GLN A 50 20.77 15.04 -1.05
N ASP A 51 20.16 14.30 -1.97
CA ASP A 51 19.29 14.85 -3.00
C ASP A 51 17.87 14.33 -2.80
N LEU A 52 16.90 15.25 -2.76
CA LEU A 52 15.48 14.89 -2.88
C LEU A 52 15.23 14.46 -4.33
N VAL A 53 14.93 13.18 -4.54
CA VAL A 53 14.68 12.59 -5.86
C VAL A 53 13.23 12.78 -6.26
N ALA A 54 12.30 12.51 -5.34
CA ALA A 54 10.87 12.58 -5.61
C ALA A 54 10.06 12.80 -4.33
N SER A 55 8.89 13.39 -4.47
CA SER A 55 7.90 13.50 -3.39
C SER A 55 6.52 13.06 -3.87
N TYR A 56 5.79 12.34 -3.03
CA TYR A 56 4.48 11.80 -3.36
C TYR A 56 3.40 12.82 -3.05
N GLY A 57 2.86 13.46 -4.08
CA GLY A 57 1.84 14.49 -3.94
C GLY A 57 0.43 13.97 -3.62
N GLY A 58 0.30 12.74 -3.10
CA GLY A 58 -0.96 12.06 -2.84
C GLY A 58 -1.57 11.37 -4.08
N PRO A 59 -2.66 10.60 -3.90
CA PRO A 59 -3.25 9.75 -4.94
C PRO A 59 -3.70 10.51 -6.19
N ALA A 60 -4.14 11.76 -6.06
CA ALA A 60 -4.56 12.57 -7.21
C ALA A 60 -3.38 13.07 -8.08
N ILE A 61 -2.17 13.13 -7.52
CA ILE A 61 -1.00 13.73 -8.17
C ILE A 61 0.07 12.69 -8.52
N GLY A 62 0.30 11.71 -7.65
CA GLY A 62 1.38 10.73 -7.73
C GLY A 62 2.75 11.31 -7.36
N TRP A 63 3.82 10.60 -7.75
CA TRP A 63 5.20 11.03 -7.55
C TRP A 63 5.54 12.25 -8.42
N ARG A 64 6.01 13.31 -7.79
CA ARG A 64 6.64 14.48 -8.42
C ARG A 64 8.14 14.21 -8.54
N GLY A 65 8.78 14.70 -9.61
CA GLY A 65 10.19 14.40 -9.90
C GLY A 65 10.43 13.06 -10.62
N SER A 66 9.36 12.29 -10.85
CA SER A 66 9.37 11.08 -11.69
C SER A 66 8.69 11.36 -13.04
N THR A 67 9.17 10.71 -14.10
CA THR A 67 8.49 10.66 -15.40
C THR A 67 7.38 9.60 -15.44
N VAL A 68 7.35 8.70 -14.45
CA VAL A 68 6.37 7.62 -14.35
C VAL A 68 5.21 8.05 -13.47
N PHE A 69 4.01 8.02 -14.04
CA PHE A 69 2.77 8.12 -13.28
C PHE A 69 2.13 6.74 -13.17
N ALA A 70 1.97 6.28 -11.94
CA ALA A 70 1.08 5.18 -11.63
C ALA A 70 -0.28 5.79 -11.21
N PRO A 71 -1.39 5.45 -11.87
CA PRO A 71 -2.71 5.89 -11.41
C PRO A 71 -2.97 5.35 -10.00
N PRO A 72 -3.74 6.07 -9.17
CA PRO A 72 -4.09 5.58 -7.84
C PRO A 72 -4.82 4.25 -7.95
N THR A 73 -4.42 3.27 -7.14
CA THR A 73 -5.23 2.06 -6.97
C THR A 73 -6.53 2.46 -6.28
N MET A 74 -7.64 2.15 -6.94
CA MET A 74 -8.98 2.37 -6.38
C MET A 74 -9.50 1.12 -5.68
N LEU A 75 -8.66 0.11 -5.43
CA LEU A 75 -9.03 -1.15 -4.78
C LEU A 75 -8.91 -1.03 -3.25
N VAL A 76 -7.68 -0.88 -2.74
CA VAL A 76 -7.40 -0.81 -1.29
C VAL A 76 -7.15 0.61 -0.83
N GLY A 77 -7.29 0.84 0.47
CA GLY A 77 -6.92 2.10 1.11
C GLY A 77 -8.07 2.79 1.84
N PRO A 78 -7.80 3.99 2.38
CA PRO A 78 -8.78 4.80 3.07
C PRO A 78 -9.94 5.22 2.15
N ARG A 79 -11.14 5.22 2.73
CA ARG A 79 -12.40 5.63 2.12
C ARG A 79 -13.13 6.63 2.99
N ALA A 80 -13.95 7.46 2.35
CA ALA A 80 -14.91 8.29 3.03
C ALA A 80 -16.24 8.34 2.29
N GLU A 81 -17.34 8.39 3.05
CA GLU A 81 -18.64 8.79 2.52
C GLU A 81 -18.79 10.31 2.66
N TRP A 82 -18.97 11.00 1.53
CA TRP A 82 -19.16 12.44 1.49
C TRP A 82 -20.15 12.81 0.38
N GLY A 83 -21.16 13.62 0.74
CA GLY A 83 -22.23 14.01 -0.19
C GLY A 83 -23.05 12.83 -0.72
N GLY A 84 -23.16 11.74 0.04
CA GLY A 84 -23.89 10.53 -0.38
C GLY A 84 -23.13 9.61 -1.34
N ARG A 85 -21.82 9.83 -1.52
CA ARG A 85 -20.94 9.03 -2.39
C ARG A 85 -19.72 8.54 -1.61
N GLU A 86 -19.24 7.35 -1.94
CA GLU A 86 -17.94 6.84 -1.48
C GLU A 86 -16.79 7.41 -2.33
N TRP A 87 -15.73 7.83 -1.65
CA TRP A 87 -14.50 8.38 -2.24
C TRP A 87 -13.29 7.60 -1.74
N HIS A 88 -12.26 7.47 -2.58
CA HIS A 88 -10.91 7.18 -2.07
C HIS A 88 -10.39 8.43 -1.38
N VAL A 89 -9.69 8.29 -0.25
CA VAL A 89 -9.19 9.43 0.49
C VAL A 89 -7.72 9.28 0.90
N SER A 90 -7.05 10.42 1.01
CA SER A 90 -5.75 10.53 1.67
C SER A 90 -5.78 11.73 2.59
N TRP A 91 -5.22 11.60 3.79
CA TRP A 91 -5.00 12.73 4.69
C TRP A 91 -4.12 13.78 4.02
N VAL A 92 -4.47 15.04 4.22
CA VAL A 92 -3.69 16.23 3.85
C VAL A 92 -2.97 16.77 5.07
N ASP A 93 -3.68 16.79 6.20
CA ASP A 93 -3.19 17.11 7.54
C ASP A 93 -4.08 16.38 8.57
N ASP A 94 -4.02 16.76 9.84
CA ASP A 94 -4.78 16.11 10.93
C ASP A 94 -6.31 16.33 10.84
N ALA A 95 -6.78 17.31 10.08
CA ALA A 95 -8.19 17.70 10.01
C ALA A 95 -8.79 17.55 8.61
N GLN A 96 -7.97 17.52 7.56
CA GLN A 96 -8.40 17.56 6.17
C GLN A 96 -8.01 16.31 5.40
N VAL A 97 -8.90 15.91 4.49
CA VAL A 97 -8.67 14.81 3.55
C VAL A 97 -8.87 15.27 2.11
N GLU A 98 -8.05 14.73 1.22
CA GLU A 98 -8.27 14.81 -0.22
C GLU A 98 -9.16 13.64 -0.65
N LEU A 99 -10.35 13.96 -1.16
CA LEU A 99 -11.23 13.04 -1.88
C LEU A 99 -10.71 12.86 -3.30
N VAL A 100 -10.61 11.62 -3.76
CA VAL A 100 -10.13 11.28 -5.11
C VAL A 100 -11.09 10.30 -5.79
N THR A 101 -11.35 10.54 -7.07
CA THR A 101 -12.09 9.61 -7.93
C THR A 101 -11.55 9.61 -9.34
N LEU A 102 -11.78 8.49 -10.04
CA LEU A 102 -11.64 8.40 -11.49
C LEU A 102 -13.00 8.65 -12.17
N SER A 103 -13.01 9.37 -13.28
CA SER A 103 -14.24 9.69 -14.05
C SER A 103 -13.91 10.14 -15.47
N ASP A 104 -14.72 9.77 -16.46
CA ASP A 104 -14.66 10.26 -17.86
C ASP A 104 -15.43 11.57 -18.08
N VAL A 105 -16.24 11.98 -17.11
CA VAL A 105 -16.95 13.26 -17.08
C VAL A 105 -16.47 14.16 -15.94
N PRO A 106 -16.55 15.49 -16.08
CA PRO A 106 -16.23 16.42 -15.00
C PRO A 106 -17.07 16.17 -13.74
N ILE A 107 -16.41 16.25 -12.58
CA ILE A 107 -17.07 16.14 -11.28
C ILE A 107 -17.20 17.55 -10.67
N GLU A 108 -18.43 17.95 -10.35
CA GLU A 108 -18.72 19.28 -9.82
C GLU A 108 -17.97 19.55 -8.50
N GLY A 109 -17.32 20.72 -8.44
CA GLY A 109 -16.56 21.14 -7.27
C GLY A 109 -15.27 20.35 -7.01
N CYS A 110 -14.86 19.48 -7.95
CA CYS A 110 -13.53 18.87 -7.96
C CYS A 110 -12.62 19.57 -8.96
N VAL A 111 -11.32 19.54 -8.69
CA VAL A 111 -10.27 19.94 -9.62
C VAL A 111 -9.83 18.70 -10.39
N GLN A 112 -9.72 18.81 -11.71
CA GLN A 112 -9.11 17.77 -12.52
C GLN A 112 -7.58 17.90 -12.43
N THR A 113 -6.93 16.96 -11.74
CA THR A 113 -5.47 16.98 -11.57
C THR A 113 -4.74 16.33 -12.75
N ARG A 114 -5.37 15.35 -13.39
CA ARG A 114 -4.87 14.60 -14.57
C ARG A 114 -6.05 14.12 -15.43
N PRO A 115 -5.82 13.64 -16.67
CA PRO A 115 -6.86 12.95 -17.43
C PRO A 115 -7.53 11.89 -16.56
N TYR A 116 -8.86 11.96 -16.49
CA TYR A 116 -9.71 11.08 -15.69
C TYR A 116 -9.58 11.14 -14.16
N VAL A 117 -8.68 11.95 -13.60
CA VAL A 117 -8.47 12.04 -12.14
C VAL A 117 -9.02 13.36 -11.61
N TYR A 118 -9.95 13.26 -10.67
CA TYR A 118 -10.60 14.40 -10.03
C TYR A 118 -10.37 14.34 -8.52
N SER A 119 -10.03 15.47 -7.92
CA SER A 119 -9.87 15.57 -6.48
C SER A 119 -10.50 16.81 -5.84
N ARG A 120 -10.75 16.73 -4.53
CA ARG A 120 -11.25 17.83 -3.71
C ARG A 120 -10.77 17.66 -2.28
N VAL A 121 -10.31 18.74 -1.65
CA VAL A 121 -10.01 18.75 -0.21
C VAL A 121 -11.26 19.15 0.57
N VAL A 122 -11.56 18.42 1.64
CA VAL A 122 -12.65 18.68 2.58
C VAL A 122 -12.19 18.43 4.01
N ASP A 123 -12.90 18.99 4.99
CA ASP A 123 -12.70 18.64 6.39
C ASP A 123 -13.16 17.19 6.63
N ALA A 124 -12.34 16.39 7.31
CA ALA A 124 -12.64 14.99 7.64
C ALA A 124 -13.95 14.86 8.42
N SER A 125 -14.23 15.82 9.30
CA SER A 125 -15.46 15.88 10.10
C SER A 125 -16.74 16.09 9.26
N SER A 126 -16.61 16.57 8.02
CA SER A 126 -17.73 16.69 7.08
C SER A 126 -18.11 15.36 6.41
N CYS A 127 -17.27 14.33 6.54
CA CYS A 127 -17.54 12.99 6.03
C CYS A 127 -18.51 12.25 6.97
N THR A 128 -19.54 11.61 6.42
CA THR A 128 -20.50 10.85 7.22
C THR A 128 -19.87 9.57 7.79
N ARG A 129 -18.89 9.02 7.08
CA ARG A 129 -18.15 7.82 7.48
C ARG A 129 -16.73 7.85 6.91
N MET A 130 -15.76 7.29 7.62
CA MET A 130 -14.40 7.06 7.12
C MET A 130 -13.92 5.67 7.55
N PHE A 131 -13.32 4.91 6.63
CA PHE A 131 -12.88 3.55 6.89
C PHE A 131 -11.75 3.13 5.93
N GLU A 132 -10.90 2.21 6.36
CA GLU A 132 -9.94 1.53 5.52
C GLU A 132 -10.62 0.33 4.84
N LEU A 133 -10.46 0.18 3.53
CA LEU A 133 -10.94 -0.97 2.76
C LEU A 133 -9.75 -1.84 2.33
N GLY A 134 -9.81 -3.13 2.66
CA GLY A 134 -8.88 -4.15 2.17
C GLY A 134 -9.63 -5.39 1.67
N PHE A 135 -8.92 -6.31 1.03
CA PHE A 135 -9.50 -7.55 0.51
C PHE A 135 -8.62 -8.74 0.85
N THR A 136 -9.22 -9.79 1.39
CA THR A 136 -8.62 -11.12 1.51
C THR A 136 -9.22 -12.06 0.48
N ALA A 137 -8.47 -13.07 0.05
CA ALA A 137 -8.90 -14.08 -0.90
C ALA A 137 -8.04 -15.34 -0.80
N ARG A 138 -8.24 -16.25 -1.75
CA ARG A 138 -7.41 -17.42 -1.99
C ARG A 138 -6.94 -17.47 -3.43
N TRP A 139 -5.69 -17.85 -3.63
CA TRP A 139 -5.16 -18.28 -4.93
C TRP A 139 -4.81 -19.76 -4.83
N GLY A 140 -5.61 -20.61 -5.49
CA GLY A 140 -5.61 -22.04 -5.23
C GLY A 140 -5.82 -22.34 -3.74
N ASP A 141 -4.84 -22.98 -3.10
CA ASP A 141 -4.89 -23.32 -1.68
C ASP A 141 -4.24 -22.29 -0.73
N VAL A 142 -3.69 -21.20 -1.28
CA VAL A 142 -2.93 -20.21 -0.51
C VAL A 142 -3.79 -19.00 -0.19
N GLU A 143 -3.89 -18.65 1.09
CA GLU A 143 -4.56 -17.42 1.52
C GLU A 143 -3.73 -16.18 1.13
N CYS A 144 -4.43 -15.14 0.68
CA CYS A 144 -3.76 -13.93 0.23
C CYS A 144 -4.55 -12.64 0.49
N VAL A 145 -3.84 -11.51 0.43
CA VAL A 145 -4.39 -10.15 0.46
C VAL A 145 -4.21 -9.53 -0.92
N LEU A 146 -5.25 -8.90 -1.47
CA LEU A 146 -5.17 -8.24 -2.76
C LEU A 146 -4.63 -6.81 -2.58
N LEU A 147 -3.70 -6.42 -3.44
CA LEU A 147 -3.13 -5.07 -3.45
C LEU A 147 -3.65 -4.24 -4.64
N GLN A 148 -3.65 -4.87 -5.81
CA GLN A 148 -4.06 -4.25 -7.07
C GLN A 148 -4.53 -5.35 -8.00
N SER A 149 -5.49 -5.04 -8.86
CA SER A 149 -5.95 -5.96 -9.88
C SER A 149 -6.16 -5.21 -11.18
N ASN A 150 -5.92 -5.88 -12.30
CA ASN A 150 -6.43 -5.53 -13.61
C ASN A 150 -7.24 -6.73 -14.15
N ASN A 151 -7.75 -6.63 -15.37
CA ASN A 151 -8.61 -7.68 -15.93
C ASN A 151 -7.91 -9.03 -16.15
N GLU A 152 -6.57 -9.05 -16.18
CA GLU A 152 -5.75 -10.23 -16.47
C GLU A 152 -5.02 -10.72 -15.22
N ASP A 153 -4.41 -9.80 -14.46
CA ASP A 153 -3.54 -10.10 -13.34
C ASP A 153 -3.97 -9.40 -12.03
N THR A 154 -3.76 -10.10 -10.92
CA THR A 154 -3.94 -9.58 -9.56
C THR A 154 -2.62 -9.67 -8.77
N ALA A 155 -2.18 -8.54 -8.24
CA ALA A 155 -1.06 -8.47 -7.32
C ALA A 155 -1.52 -8.85 -5.91
N VAL A 156 -0.91 -9.88 -5.34
CA VAL A 156 -1.29 -10.46 -4.04
C VAL A 156 -0.11 -10.52 -3.07
N LEU A 157 -0.41 -10.43 -1.78
CA LEU A 157 0.47 -10.86 -0.71
C LEU A 157 0.01 -12.22 -0.20
N LEU A 158 0.91 -13.21 -0.23
CA LEU A 158 0.63 -14.56 0.22
C LEU A 158 0.94 -14.69 1.71
N SER A 159 -0.01 -15.26 2.45
CA SER A 159 0.16 -15.66 3.84
C SER A 159 0.54 -17.14 3.89
N THR A 160 1.81 -17.45 3.68
CA THR A 160 2.31 -18.82 3.61
C THR A 160 3.76 -18.94 4.11
N ASP A 161 4.30 -20.15 4.19
CA ASP A 161 5.70 -20.38 4.52
C ASP A 161 6.64 -20.20 3.32
N ALA A 162 7.95 -20.08 3.60
CA ALA A 162 8.95 -19.83 2.56
C ALA A 162 9.11 -20.97 1.56
N ALA A 163 8.80 -22.22 1.94
CA ALA A 163 8.90 -23.36 1.02
C ALA A 163 7.76 -23.29 0.00
N THR A 164 6.53 -23.11 0.48
CA THR A 164 5.34 -22.93 -0.36
C THR A 164 5.48 -21.70 -1.25
N ALA A 165 5.96 -20.57 -0.71
CA ALA A 165 6.21 -19.36 -1.49
C ALA A 165 7.24 -19.59 -2.62
N ALA A 166 8.30 -20.35 -2.36
CA ALA A 166 9.31 -20.66 -3.38
C ALA A 166 8.77 -21.62 -4.46
N GLU A 167 7.94 -22.60 -4.08
CA GLU A 167 7.31 -23.53 -5.03
C GLU A 167 6.39 -22.81 -6.02
N VAL A 168 5.65 -21.82 -5.54
CA VAL A 168 4.75 -21.03 -6.39
C VAL A 168 5.46 -19.88 -7.13
N GLY A 169 6.76 -19.66 -6.89
CA GLY A 169 7.53 -18.59 -7.55
C GLY A 169 7.34 -17.19 -6.97
N ALA A 170 6.81 -17.08 -5.75
CA ALA A 170 6.58 -15.79 -5.09
C ALA A 170 7.89 -15.10 -4.71
N THR A 171 7.88 -13.77 -4.78
CA THR A 171 9.00 -12.92 -4.39
C THR A 171 8.90 -12.58 -2.91
N ILE A 172 9.98 -12.76 -2.17
CA ILE A 172 10.05 -12.31 -0.77
C ILE A 172 10.13 -10.78 -0.78
N LEU A 173 9.12 -10.09 -0.26
CA LEU A 173 9.19 -8.64 -0.03
C LEU A 173 9.87 -8.37 1.30
N GLU A 174 9.36 -9.04 2.32
CA GLU A 174 9.86 -8.99 3.67
C GLU A 174 9.85 -10.40 4.24
N PRO A 175 10.59 -10.65 5.32
CA PRO A 175 10.62 -11.97 5.87
C PRO A 175 9.25 -12.44 6.38
N GLY A 176 8.69 -13.47 5.76
CA GLY A 176 7.33 -13.96 6.03
C GLY A 176 6.22 -13.28 5.21
N VAL A 177 6.55 -12.30 4.36
CA VAL A 177 5.62 -11.61 3.45
C VAL A 177 6.08 -11.82 2.02
N PHE A 178 5.25 -12.52 1.24
CA PHE A 178 5.56 -12.91 -0.12
C PHE A 178 4.61 -12.24 -1.09
N TRP A 179 5.13 -11.71 -2.18
CA TRP A 179 4.37 -11.08 -3.24
C TRP A 179 4.34 -11.95 -4.49
N HIS A 180 3.19 -11.99 -5.16
CA HIS A 180 3.05 -12.63 -6.46
C HIS A 180 2.09 -11.84 -7.34
N LEU A 181 2.30 -11.91 -8.66
CA LEU A 181 1.32 -11.52 -9.67
C LEU A 181 0.63 -12.78 -10.20
N VAL A 182 -0.66 -12.95 -9.96
CA VAL A 182 -1.41 -14.18 -10.29
C VAL A 182 -2.53 -13.88 -11.28
N PRO A 183 -2.96 -14.84 -12.12
CA PRO A 183 -4.11 -14.64 -13.00
C PRO A 183 -5.37 -14.28 -12.19
N SER A 184 -6.08 -13.24 -12.60
CA SER A 184 -7.26 -12.73 -11.88
C SER A 184 -8.39 -13.75 -11.81
N ASP A 185 -8.50 -14.67 -12.77
CA ASP A 185 -9.51 -15.73 -12.82
C ASP A 185 -9.19 -16.93 -11.90
N GLU A 186 -7.98 -17.00 -11.36
CA GLU A 186 -7.57 -18.01 -10.37
C GLU A 186 -7.75 -17.54 -8.92
N VAL A 187 -8.15 -16.28 -8.70
CA VAL A 187 -8.41 -15.71 -7.37
C VAL A 187 -9.86 -15.97 -6.98
N SER A 188 -10.06 -16.56 -5.81
CA SER A 188 -11.38 -16.99 -5.29
C SER A 188 -11.59 -16.54 -3.84
N ASP A 189 -12.81 -16.72 -3.33
CA ASP A 189 -13.17 -16.39 -1.93
C ASP A 189 -12.84 -14.95 -1.52
N ILE A 190 -13.02 -14.00 -2.44
CA ILE A 190 -12.74 -12.59 -2.21
C ILE A 190 -13.71 -12.04 -1.15
N GLN A 191 -13.15 -11.53 -0.05
CA GLN A 191 -13.88 -10.91 1.04
C GLN A 191 -13.34 -9.51 1.32
N ALA A 192 -14.24 -8.54 1.40
CA ALA A 192 -13.92 -7.18 1.79
C ALA A 192 -13.77 -7.08 3.32
N ILE A 193 -12.71 -6.43 3.77
CA ILE A 193 -12.45 -6.09 5.17
C ILE A 193 -12.54 -4.58 5.31
N GLN A 194 -13.35 -4.12 6.25
CA GLN A 194 -13.49 -2.70 6.58
C GLN A 194 -13.02 -2.44 8.01
N ARG A 195 -12.23 -1.38 8.20
CA ARG A 195 -11.80 -0.92 9.52
C ARG A 195 -12.10 0.57 9.66
N GLU A 196 -12.89 0.96 10.66
CA GLU A 196 -13.25 2.37 10.84
C GLU A 196 -12.02 3.24 11.11
N LEU A 197 -12.02 4.44 10.54
CA LEU A 197 -10.97 5.45 10.68
C LEU A 197 -11.52 6.67 11.45
N PRO A 198 -10.67 7.39 12.20
CA PRO A 198 -11.06 8.64 12.85
C PRO A 198 -11.42 9.71 11.82
N ARG A 199 -12.22 10.70 12.23
CA ARG A 199 -12.68 11.84 11.39
C ARG A 199 -12.21 13.20 11.90
N GLY A 200 -11.20 13.20 12.77
CA GLY A 200 -10.84 14.31 13.66
C GLY A 200 -11.28 14.08 15.10
#